data_AF-A0A955V4K3-F1
#
_entry.id   AF-A0A955V4K3-F1
#
_cell.length_a   1.000
_cell.length_b   1.000
_cell.length_c   1.000
_cell.angle_alpha   90.00
_cell.angle_beta   90.00
_cell.angle_gamma   90.00
#
_symmetry.space_group_name_H-M   'P 1'
#
loop_
_entity.id
_entity.type
_entity.pdbx_description
1 polymer ?
#
loop_
_entity_poly.entity_id
_entity_poly.type
_entity_poly.pdbx_seq_one_letter_code
_entity_poly.pdbx_strand_id
1 'polypeptide(L)'
;DPGTGTDPSTDPGTGTGTDPGTDPGTGTDPGTGTDPGTGTDPDPGTGTGTGTGTGTGTGTGTGTGTGTGTGTNTDTGNTSGTDTTQNQGGGSIIIQQPPTDAHDCPAAEPEVATLGCEGAPLSASLPALLGVLVVLALALRRRRAVSAAAAVAAVALGGAGCNIGMGGPSEDPVTACDDAATHDTSGTLFPDTTGGTSNPTGNAQCTAAIQAVAAQVGSAAEQSWSIDDAPEMVAAGGSEALEADYAGKYRDDLAAHPGCLPRASYGPATSEPFSTDNTAQGTPGAPAQIPGYPCAAKEYTQPSEDTTKPIVILIHGNSSGVTAWEPYGNGTLAGTQQQNLAGFSFLVDGQPREQLAGRLVAQGYRVIAFDARTDRVAALDDWDSASETGNPFMNTDHGWQVPMAQRLIWAVMKQNPGRKVSLVGHSLGVTVIRDALRRLYLAWRRGDADALNPFPQVKDVILLSGANHGVSTGPLCNVFPHMRGKVCCEMGDRAAYVQTYFHKPLNGPKDLFATPCADGSYAFGRADQCGGNVVQYTTVTMVDIDAGDYQDEFVSEEASRIDLDGCVDNALIGLEDFDSSGYFFTGRPGFLASHFGSARSPAGIDLVLQKLAD
;
A
#
# COMPACT_ATOMS: atom_id res chain seq x y z
N ASP A 1 1.24 -65.47 17.27
CA ASP A 1 -0.06 -64.92 16.83
C ASP A 1 0.18 -63.47 16.45
N PRO A 2 0.06 -63.12 15.16
CA PRO A 2 -1.26 -62.86 14.60
C PRO A 2 -1.57 -63.70 13.35
N GLY A 3 -2.75 -64.29 13.36
CA GLY A 3 -3.32 -65.12 12.29
C GLY A 3 -3.76 -64.35 11.04
N THR A 4 -3.48 -65.00 9.92
CA THR A 4 -3.90 -64.74 8.54
C THR A 4 -5.35 -65.17 8.29
N GLY A 5 -6.07 -64.47 7.41
CA GLY A 5 -7.35 -64.92 6.88
C GLY A 5 -7.62 -64.38 5.47
N THR A 6 -7.43 -65.25 4.47
CA THR A 6 -7.88 -65.12 3.08
C THR A 6 -8.66 -66.38 2.74
N ASP A 7 -9.85 -66.28 2.14
CA ASP A 7 -10.29 -67.20 1.05
C ASP A 7 -11.53 -66.65 0.30
N PRO A 8 -11.70 -66.96 -1.01
CA PRO A 8 -12.71 -66.40 -1.91
C PRO A 8 -13.86 -67.38 -2.24
N SER A 9 -14.87 -66.94 -2.98
CA SER A 9 -15.83 -67.82 -3.66
C SER A 9 -16.37 -67.20 -4.96
N THR A 10 -16.16 -67.93 -6.06
CA THR A 10 -16.83 -67.91 -7.38
C THR A 10 -18.00 -68.92 -7.34
N ASP A 11 -19.14 -68.82 -8.06
CA ASP A 11 -19.42 -69.05 -9.51
C ASP A 11 -20.99 -69.13 -9.72
N PRO A 12 -21.62 -69.54 -10.87
CA PRO A 12 -22.20 -68.71 -11.97
C PRO A 12 -23.69 -69.02 -12.39
N GLY A 13 -24.17 -68.33 -13.45
CA GLY A 13 -25.25 -68.78 -14.38
C GLY A 13 -26.24 -67.66 -14.81
N THR A 14 -26.22 -67.08 -16.02
CA THR A 14 -26.63 -67.48 -17.40
C THR A 14 -28.13 -67.33 -17.78
N GLY A 15 -28.40 -66.59 -18.87
CA GLY A 15 -29.60 -66.69 -19.76
C GLY A 15 -30.40 -65.38 -19.95
N THR A 16 -30.88 -64.87 -21.11
CA THR A 16 -30.59 -64.94 -22.57
C THR A 16 -31.68 -64.12 -23.31
N GLY A 17 -31.31 -63.30 -24.32
CA GLY A 17 -32.12 -62.79 -25.46
C GLY A 17 -33.06 -61.60 -25.21
N THR A 18 -33.34 -60.65 -26.13
CA THR A 18 -32.98 -60.41 -27.56
C THR A 18 -33.42 -58.98 -27.94
N ASP A 19 -32.67 -58.34 -28.84
CA ASP A 19 -32.81 -57.00 -29.47
C ASP A 19 -34.03 -56.90 -30.44
N PRO A 20 -34.48 -55.71 -30.96
CA PRO A 20 -33.69 -54.90 -31.91
C PRO A 20 -33.89 -53.36 -31.97
N GLY A 21 -32.79 -52.63 -32.27
CA GLY A 21 -32.70 -51.43 -33.13
C GLY A 21 -32.91 -50.07 -32.43
N THR A 22 -32.14 -49.00 -32.68
CA THR A 22 -31.42 -48.55 -33.88
C THR A 22 -30.28 -47.56 -33.52
N ASP A 23 -29.13 -47.71 -34.18
CA ASP A 23 -28.04 -46.72 -34.30
C ASP A 23 -28.33 -45.74 -35.45
N PRO A 24 -27.77 -44.51 -35.48
CA PRO A 24 -26.48 -44.37 -36.16
C PRO A 24 -25.47 -43.45 -35.42
N GLY A 25 -24.26 -43.97 -35.25
CA GLY A 25 -23.13 -43.25 -34.68
C GLY A 25 -22.48 -42.24 -35.63
N THR A 26 -21.69 -41.36 -35.03
CA THR A 26 -20.57 -40.67 -35.68
C THR A 26 -19.44 -40.49 -34.66
N GLY A 27 -18.41 -41.32 -34.80
CA GLY A 27 -17.06 -40.95 -34.35
C GLY A 27 -16.27 -40.46 -35.55
N THR A 28 -15.36 -39.51 -35.35
CA THR A 28 -14.17 -39.30 -36.20
C THR A 28 -13.14 -38.43 -35.49
N ASP A 29 -12.03 -39.08 -35.13
CA ASP A 29 -10.62 -38.70 -35.35
C ASP A 29 -10.22 -37.22 -35.55
N PRO A 30 -9.18 -36.71 -34.85
CA PRO A 30 -8.45 -35.51 -35.27
C PRO A 30 -7.47 -35.88 -36.40
N GLY A 31 -7.92 -35.75 -37.65
CA GLY A 31 -7.07 -35.86 -38.83
C GLY A 31 -6.38 -34.53 -39.15
N THR A 32 -5.05 -34.44 -38.97
CA THR A 32 -4.24 -33.39 -39.57
C THR A 32 -4.05 -33.69 -41.05
N GLY A 33 -4.96 -33.20 -41.90
CA GLY A 33 -4.86 -33.28 -43.36
C GLY A 33 -4.54 -31.91 -43.96
N THR A 34 -3.34 -31.73 -44.51
CA THR A 34 -3.03 -30.65 -45.45
C THR A 34 -3.32 -31.15 -46.86
N ASP A 35 -4.38 -30.67 -47.51
CA ASP A 35 -4.55 -30.82 -48.95
C ASP A 35 -5.15 -29.53 -49.57
N PRO A 36 -4.60 -28.99 -50.68
CA PRO A 36 -5.05 -27.74 -51.27
C PRO A 36 -6.21 -27.99 -52.25
N GLY A 37 -7.44 -27.79 -51.78
CA GLY A 37 -8.65 -27.85 -52.62
C GLY A 37 -9.17 -26.47 -52.98
N THR A 38 -9.14 -26.11 -54.26
CA THR A 38 -9.83 -24.92 -54.80
C THR A 38 -11.31 -25.24 -55.01
N GLY A 39 -12.17 -24.83 -54.06
CA GLY A 39 -13.63 -24.90 -54.19
C GLY A 39 -14.28 -23.53 -54.01
N THR A 40 -15.10 -23.12 -54.97
CA THR A 40 -16.00 -21.95 -54.88
C THR A 40 -17.37 -22.45 -54.48
N ASP A 41 -17.80 -22.21 -53.24
CA ASP A 41 -19.17 -22.50 -52.79
C ASP A 41 -19.83 -21.21 -52.27
N PRO A 42 -21.03 -20.82 -52.75
CA PRO A 42 -21.70 -19.61 -52.34
C PRO A 42 -22.72 -19.92 -51.23
N ASP A 43 -22.26 -20.23 -50.02
CA ASP A 43 -23.14 -20.27 -48.84
C ASP A 43 -22.42 -19.73 -47.59
N PRO A 44 -23.11 -19.03 -46.66
CA PRO A 44 -22.49 -18.42 -45.49
C PRO A 44 -22.23 -19.47 -44.40
N GLY A 45 -20.96 -19.82 -44.19
CA GLY A 45 -20.52 -20.68 -43.09
C GLY A 45 -19.73 -19.91 -42.01
N THR A 46 -19.78 -20.41 -40.77
CA THR A 46 -18.90 -20.00 -39.65
C THR A 46 -17.91 -21.14 -39.36
N GLY A 47 -16.62 -20.87 -39.42
CA GLY A 47 -15.58 -21.86 -39.11
C GLY A 47 -14.20 -21.25 -38.88
N THR A 48 -13.30 -22.02 -38.26
CA THR A 48 -11.88 -21.69 -38.03
C THR A 48 -11.01 -22.58 -38.91
N GLY A 49 -10.16 -22.00 -39.77
CA GLY A 49 -9.27 -22.77 -40.63
C GLY A 49 -8.21 -21.92 -41.33
N THR A 50 -7.18 -22.56 -41.86
CA THR A 50 -6.11 -21.95 -42.68
C THR A 50 -6.30 -22.37 -44.14
N GLY A 51 -6.57 -21.41 -45.04
CA GLY A 51 -6.74 -21.71 -46.46
C GLY A 51 -6.73 -20.46 -47.35
N THR A 52 -6.57 -20.65 -48.65
CA THR A 52 -6.66 -19.60 -49.68
C THR A 52 -7.96 -19.78 -50.45
N GLY A 53 -8.89 -18.82 -50.37
CA GLY A 53 -10.17 -18.87 -51.08
C GLY A 53 -10.80 -17.48 -51.22
N THR A 54 -11.79 -17.37 -52.12
CA THR A 54 -12.63 -16.17 -52.31
C THR A 54 -14.06 -16.51 -51.89
N GLY A 55 -14.56 -15.91 -50.82
CA GLY A 55 -15.93 -16.11 -50.33
C GLY A 55 -16.34 -15.02 -49.32
N THR A 56 -17.63 -14.99 -48.95
CA THR A 56 -18.21 -14.09 -47.95
C THR A 56 -18.60 -14.89 -46.71
N GLY A 57 -18.01 -14.60 -45.54
CA GLY A 57 -18.30 -15.30 -44.28
C GLY A 57 -17.83 -14.53 -43.04
N THR A 58 -18.14 -15.06 -41.85
CA THR A 58 -17.70 -14.52 -40.54
C THR A 58 -16.90 -15.61 -39.80
N GLY A 59 -15.65 -15.32 -39.44
CA GLY A 59 -14.76 -16.27 -38.77
C GLY A 59 -13.40 -15.65 -38.39
N THR A 60 -12.63 -16.36 -37.56
CA THR A 60 -11.26 -16.02 -37.16
C THR A 60 -10.28 -16.99 -37.83
N GLY A 61 -9.28 -16.47 -38.54
CA GLY A 61 -8.29 -17.32 -39.21
C GLY A 61 -7.10 -16.51 -39.74
N THR A 62 -6.00 -17.21 -40.04
CA THR A 62 -4.81 -16.66 -40.70
C THR A 62 -4.77 -17.15 -42.14
N GLY A 63 -4.98 -16.26 -43.12
CA GLY A 63 -4.97 -16.62 -44.54
C GLY A 63 -4.76 -15.39 -45.43
N THR A 64 -4.34 -15.61 -46.68
CA THR A 64 -4.23 -14.59 -47.72
C THR A 64 -5.41 -14.71 -48.67
N GLY A 65 -6.33 -13.74 -48.63
CA GLY A 65 -7.54 -13.75 -49.47
C GLY A 65 -8.04 -12.34 -49.79
N THR A 66 -8.73 -12.19 -50.92
CA THR A 66 -9.42 -10.96 -51.34
C THR A 66 -10.92 -11.18 -51.21
N GLY A 67 -11.52 -10.77 -50.10
CA GLY A 67 -12.97 -10.87 -49.84
C GLY A 67 -13.48 -9.79 -48.89
N THR A 68 -14.77 -9.48 -48.96
CA THR A 68 -15.46 -8.53 -48.08
C THR A 68 -16.10 -9.28 -46.92
N GLY A 69 -15.55 -9.16 -45.70
CA GLY A 69 -16.12 -9.74 -44.47
C GLY A 69 -15.78 -8.90 -43.23
N THR A 70 -16.58 -9.00 -42.17
CA THR A 70 -16.36 -8.34 -40.87
C THR A 70 -15.67 -9.31 -39.91
N GLY A 71 -14.34 -9.22 -39.82
CA GLY A 71 -13.51 -10.02 -38.91
C GLY A 71 -12.15 -9.35 -38.63
N THR A 72 -11.54 -9.66 -37.50
CA THR A 72 -10.23 -9.16 -37.06
C THR A 72 -9.09 -9.99 -37.65
N ASN A 73 -8.35 -9.44 -38.63
CA ASN A 73 -7.13 -10.04 -39.18
C ASN A 73 -5.88 -9.51 -38.45
N THR A 74 -4.90 -10.39 -38.23
CA THR A 74 -3.53 -10.01 -37.84
C THR A 74 -2.64 -10.13 -39.06
N ASP A 75 -2.38 -9.01 -39.74
CA ASP A 75 -1.46 -8.96 -40.89
C ASP A 75 0.00 -8.89 -40.41
N THR A 76 0.83 -9.87 -40.78
CA THR A 76 2.30 -9.74 -40.77
C THR A 76 2.79 -9.38 -42.18
N GLY A 77 2.82 -8.08 -42.48
CA GLY A 77 3.45 -7.54 -43.68
C GLY A 77 4.91 -7.17 -43.43
N ASN A 78 5.84 -7.92 -44.03
CA ASN A 78 7.23 -7.50 -44.24
C ASN A 78 7.37 -6.99 -45.67
N THR A 79 7.61 -5.70 -45.86
CA THR A 79 8.11 -5.15 -47.13
C THR A 79 9.38 -4.34 -46.91
N SER A 80 10.42 -4.85 -47.56
CA SER A 80 11.77 -4.30 -47.70
C SER A 80 11.77 -2.95 -48.43
N GLY A 81 12.56 -1.99 -47.92
CA GLY A 81 12.88 -0.73 -48.58
C GLY A 81 14.16 -0.10 -47.99
N THR A 82 15.18 0.03 -48.81
CA THR A 82 16.55 0.46 -48.48
C THR A 82 16.75 1.99 -48.41
N ASP A 83 17.52 2.39 -47.39
CA ASP A 83 18.37 3.57 -47.11
C ASP A 83 18.57 4.71 -48.15
N THR A 84 18.39 5.98 -47.73
CA THR A 84 19.46 7.03 -47.55
C THR A 84 18.90 8.46 -47.51
N THR A 85 19.19 9.22 -46.44
CA THR A 85 19.86 10.56 -46.43
C THR A 85 19.67 11.36 -45.11
N GLN A 86 20.78 11.53 -44.37
CA GLN A 86 21.36 12.78 -43.83
C GLN A 86 20.52 13.90 -43.15
N ASN A 87 20.79 14.06 -41.83
CA ASN A 87 21.49 15.22 -41.20
C ASN A 87 20.69 16.38 -40.53
N GLN A 88 21.12 16.67 -39.28
CA GLN A 88 21.02 17.88 -38.43
C GLN A 88 19.67 18.48 -38.01
N GLY A 89 19.52 18.66 -36.68
CA GLY A 89 19.46 20.01 -36.09
C GLY A 89 18.09 20.57 -35.70
N GLY A 90 17.86 20.68 -34.38
CA GLY A 90 17.30 21.86 -33.70
C GLY A 90 15.86 22.33 -33.99
N GLY A 91 15.05 22.37 -32.92
CA GLY A 91 14.07 23.46 -32.73
C GLY A 91 12.59 23.08 -32.64
N SER A 92 12.02 23.39 -31.47
CA SER A 92 10.66 23.90 -31.24
C SER A 92 9.45 23.10 -31.76
N ILE A 93 8.75 22.42 -30.86
CA ILE A 93 7.40 21.91 -31.11
C ILE A 93 6.36 22.97 -30.72
N ILE A 94 5.55 23.32 -31.71
CA ILE A 94 4.38 24.18 -31.65
C ILE A 94 3.24 23.43 -30.95
N ILE A 95 2.57 24.07 -30.00
CA ILE A 95 1.31 23.57 -29.42
C ILE A 95 0.22 23.76 -30.48
N GLN A 96 -0.27 22.65 -31.04
CA GLN A 96 -1.52 22.59 -31.79
C GLN A 96 -2.62 22.06 -30.87
N GLN A 97 -3.68 22.84 -30.69
CA GLN A 97 -4.88 22.45 -29.97
C GLN A 97 -5.64 21.34 -30.72
N PRO A 98 -6.29 20.37 -30.03
CA PRO A 98 -7.16 19.40 -30.66
C PRO A 98 -8.54 20.00 -30.99
N PRO A 99 -9.26 19.46 -32.00
CA PRO A 99 -10.57 19.96 -32.42
C PRO A 99 -11.68 19.51 -31.48
N THR A 100 -12.62 20.43 -31.22
CA THR A 100 -13.88 20.19 -30.52
C THR A 100 -14.94 19.68 -31.50
N ASP A 101 -15.48 18.50 -31.25
CA ASP A 101 -16.78 18.10 -31.80
C ASP A 101 -17.81 17.99 -30.67
N ALA A 102 -18.93 18.63 -30.92
CA ALA A 102 -20.01 18.92 -29.99
C ALA A 102 -21.08 17.82 -29.99
N HIS A 103 -21.74 17.64 -28.84
CA HIS A 103 -23.08 17.06 -28.76
C HIS A 103 -23.97 17.90 -27.82
N ASP A 104 -25.08 18.38 -28.40
CA ASP A 104 -26.15 19.18 -27.81
C ASP A 104 -27.03 18.43 -26.79
N CYS A 105 -27.47 19.12 -25.73
CA CYS A 105 -28.89 19.28 -25.31
C CYS A 105 -29.04 20.21 -24.06
N PRO A 106 -30.24 20.78 -23.78
CA PRO A 106 -30.37 22.24 -23.70
C PRO A 106 -30.67 22.87 -22.32
N ALA A 107 -30.30 24.16 -22.25
CA ALA A 107 -30.89 25.35 -21.60
C ALA A 107 -31.78 25.24 -20.34
N ALA A 108 -31.33 25.94 -19.28
CA ALA A 108 -32.14 26.88 -18.52
C ALA A 108 -31.24 28.00 -17.92
N GLU A 109 -31.52 29.24 -18.32
CA GLU A 109 -31.06 30.53 -17.78
C GLU A 109 -32.35 31.38 -17.59
N PRO A 110 -32.41 32.52 -16.86
CA PRO A 110 -31.29 33.43 -16.58
C PRO A 110 -31.28 34.08 -15.16
N GLU A 111 -30.20 34.79 -14.80
CA GLU A 111 -30.21 36.27 -14.75
C GLU A 111 -28.83 36.87 -14.42
N VAL A 112 -28.49 37.90 -15.20
CA VAL A 112 -27.25 38.67 -15.21
C VAL A 112 -27.46 39.98 -14.46
N ALA A 113 -26.47 40.41 -13.67
CA ALA A 113 -26.27 41.82 -13.34
C ALA A 113 -24.82 42.22 -13.64
N THR A 114 -24.66 42.86 -14.80
CA THR A 114 -23.46 43.59 -15.23
C THR A 114 -23.26 44.88 -14.42
N LEU A 115 -22.01 45.18 -14.07
CA LEU A 115 -21.50 46.55 -13.96
C LEU A 115 -20.02 46.56 -14.36
N GLY A 116 -19.77 47.08 -15.55
CA GLY A 116 -18.43 47.33 -16.08
C GLY A 116 -17.92 48.71 -15.69
N CYS A 117 -16.59 48.83 -15.68
CA CYS A 117 -15.89 50.08 -15.98
C CYS A 117 -14.68 49.75 -16.86
N GLU A 118 -14.59 50.46 -17.98
CA GLU A 118 -13.60 50.33 -19.04
C GLU A 118 -12.28 51.09 -18.75
N GLY A 119 -11.20 50.62 -19.38
CA GLY A 119 -10.21 51.47 -20.07
C GLY A 119 -8.87 51.70 -19.34
N ALA A 120 -7.79 50.95 -19.59
CA ALA A 120 -6.83 51.01 -20.72
C ALA A 120 -5.39 51.37 -20.20
N PRO A 121 -4.30 51.29 -20.99
CA PRO A 121 -3.28 50.24 -20.82
C PRO A 121 -1.84 50.78 -20.69
N LEU A 122 -0.89 50.01 -20.13
CA LEU A 122 0.54 50.24 -20.41
C LEU A 122 1.34 48.93 -20.49
N SER A 123 1.81 48.70 -21.71
CA SER A 123 2.88 47.80 -22.12
C SER A 123 4.23 48.16 -21.51
N ALA A 124 5.03 47.18 -21.09
CA ALA A 124 6.47 47.13 -21.39
C ALA A 124 7.11 45.81 -20.92
N SER A 125 7.56 45.06 -21.92
CA SER A 125 8.60 44.03 -21.95
C SER A 125 9.83 44.25 -21.04
N LEU A 126 10.38 43.17 -20.47
CA LEU A 126 11.81 42.78 -20.62
C LEU A 126 12.14 41.40 -20.00
N PRO A 127 12.96 40.55 -20.66
CA PRO A 127 13.45 39.28 -20.13
C PRO A 127 14.86 39.37 -19.51
N ALA A 128 15.14 38.41 -18.62
CA ALA A 128 16.38 37.67 -18.34
C ALA A 128 17.79 38.31 -18.52
N LEU A 129 18.67 38.23 -17.51
CA LEU A 129 19.79 37.25 -17.40
C LEU A 129 20.82 37.62 -16.30
N LEU A 130 21.19 36.61 -15.51
CA LEU A 130 22.51 36.20 -15.00
C LEU A 130 23.57 37.17 -14.43
N GLY A 131 24.05 36.77 -13.25
CA GLY A 131 25.48 36.63 -12.88
C GLY A 131 26.15 37.85 -12.27
N VAL A 132 27.18 37.74 -11.41
CA VAL A 132 28.01 36.64 -10.90
C VAL A 132 29.01 37.33 -9.92
N LEU A 133 29.30 36.72 -8.76
CA LEU A 133 30.55 36.81 -7.96
C LEU A 133 31.07 38.21 -7.46
N VAL A 134 31.85 38.43 -6.39
CA VAL A 134 32.38 37.71 -5.21
C VAL A 134 33.32 38.73 -4.51
N VAL A 135 33.49 38.60 -3.19
CA VAL A 135 34.60 39.14 -2.35
C VAL A 135 34.64 40.65 -2.06
N LEU A 136 34.37 40.98 -0.79
CA LEU A 136 35.41 41.60 0.04
C LEU A 136 35.31 41.11 1.48
N ALA A 137 36.23 40.20 1.84
CA ALA A 137 36.55 39.87 3.22
C ALA A 137 37.66 40.80 3.72
N LEU A 138 37.71 40.95 5.06
CA LEU A 138 38.82 41.23 5.98
C LEU A 138 38.40 42.34 6.98
N ALA A 139 37.92 41.96 8.17
CA ALA A 139 38.70 41.50 9.33
C ALA A 139 39.19 42.66 10.22
N LEU A 140 38.74 42.67 11.48
CA LEU A 140 39.51 42.94 12.71
C LEU A 140 38.57 42.71 13.93
N ARG A 141 38.48 41.52 14.53
CA ARG A 141 39.35 40.82 15.52
C ARG A 141 39.28 41.36 16.97
N ARG A 142 38.99 40.42 17.89
CA ARG A 142 39.29 40.31 19.36
C ARG A 142 38.18 40.82 20.30
N ARG A 143 37.79 40.17 21.41
CA ARG A 143 38.26 39.00 22.18
C ARG A 143 37.21 38.65 23.28
N ARG A 144 37.07 37.35 23.58
CA ARG A 144 36.88 36.69 24.91
C ARG A 144 35.61 36.91 25.79
N ALA A 145 34.98 35.75 26.06
CA ALA A 145 34.73 35.12 27.38
C ALA A 145 33.42 35.38 28.15
N VAL A 146 32.68 34.27 28.37
CA VAL A 146 32.08 33.74 29.62
C VAL A 146 31.10 34.65 30.40
N SER A 147 29.82 34.26 30.46
CA SER A 147 29.08 33.90 31.71
C SER A 147 27.57 33.84 31.48
N ALA A 148 26.93 32.91 32.19
CA ALA A 148 25.50 32.71 32.32
C ALA A 148 24.75 33.93 32.88
N ALA A 149 23.47 34.09 32.51
CA ALA A 149 22.37 34.44 33.42
C ALA A 149 21.03 34.44 32.67
N ALA A 150 20.07 33.70 33.21
CA ALA A 150 18.66 33.90 32.95
C ALA A 150 18.23 35.29 33.45
N ALA A 151 17.37 35.97 32.69
CA ALA A 151 16.60 37.09 33.20
C ALA A 151 15.26 37.16 32.46
N VAL A 152 14.22 36.78 33.18
CA VAL A 152 12.82 37.14 32.95
C VAL A 152 12.69 38.66 33.01
N ALA A 153 12.04 39.27 32.03
CA ALA A 153 11.51 40.62 32.14
C ALA A 153 10.22 40.75 31.32
N ALA A 154 9.09 40.72 32.01
CA ALA A 154 7.81 41.24 31.56
C ALA A 154 7.64 42.67 32.09
N VAL A 155 7.26 43.63 31.23
CA VAL A 155 6.46 44.87 31.46
C VAL A 155 6.25 45.46 30.04
N ALA A 156 5.07 45.39 29.42
CA ALA A 156 3.80 46.12 29.61
C ALA A 156 3.74 47.54 28.99
N LEU A 157 2.74 47.68 28.10
CA LEU A 157 1.84 48.83 27.83
C LEU A 157 2.21 49.99 26.87
N GLY A 158 1.25 50.25 25.97
CA GLY A 158 0.93 51.54 25.32
C GLY A 158 1.20 51.56 23.81
N GLY A 159 0.25 51.62 22.88
CA GLY A 159 -1.12 52.15 22.92
C GLY A 159 -1.20 53.52 22.24
N ALA A 160 -1.60 53.57 20.96
CA ALA A 160 -2.19 54.70 20.24
C ALA A 160 -2.73 54.13 18.90
N GLY A 161 -4.04 53.96 18.67
CA GLY A 161 -5.02 54.99 18.30
C GLY A 161 -5.19 54.97 16.76
N CYS A 162 -6.35 55.01 16.10
CA CYS A 162 -7.70 55.40 16.46
C CYS A 162 -8.73 54.75 15.51
N ASN A 163 -9.95 54.72 16.04
CA ASN A 163 -11.21 54.17 15.54
C ASN A 163 -11.92 55.11 14.54
N ILE A 164 -12.64 54.60 13.54
CA ILE A 164 -13.93 55.16 13.08
C ILE A 164 -14.80 54.01 12.53
N GLY A 165 -15.89 53.68 13.23
CA GLY A 165 -17.00 52.88 12.72
C GLY A 165 -18.21 53.75 12.40
N MET A 166 -19.19 53.18 11.67
CA MET A 166 -20.66 53.35 11.68
C MET A 166 -21.18 52.46 10.52
N GLY A 167 -22.24 51.65 10.55
CA GLY A 167 -23.33 51.31 11.47
C GLY A 167 -24.38 50.51 10.64
N GLY A 168 -25.01 49.47 11.20
CA GLY A 168 -25.90 48.49 10.52
C GLY A 168 -27.27 49.02 10.02
N PRO A 169 -28.29 48.15 9.74
CA PRO A 169 -28.81 47.16 10.70
C PRO A 169 -29.25 45.75 10.15
N SER A 170 -29.40 44.82 11.11
CA SER A 170 -30.24 43.58 11.29
C SER A 170 -31.11 43.01 10.15
N GLU A 171 -31.37 41.69 10.00
CA GLU A 171 -31.95 40.72 10.98
C GLU A 171 -31.53 39.23 10.77
N ASP A 172 -31.20 38.55 11.89
CA ASP A 172 -31.26 37.14 12.40
C ASP A 172 -31.77 35.92 11.55
N PRO A 173 -31.67 34.65 12.05
CA PRO A 173 -30.48 33.92 12.53
C PRO A 173 -30.43 32.45 12.03
N VAL A 174 -29.29 31.76 12.11
CA VAL A 174 -29.28 30.27 12.15
C VAL A 174 -28.39 29.83 13.30
N THR A 175 -29.01 29.11 14.23
CA THR A 175 -28.50 28.58 15.50
C THR A 175 -27.26 27.70 15.34
N ALA A 176 -26.19 28.10 16.02
CA ALA A 176 -25.08 27.25 16.43
C ALA A 176 -25.50 26.40 17.65
N CYS A 177 -25.03 25.15 17.69
CA CYS A 177 -24.82 24.44 18.94
C CYS A 177 -23.30 24.39 19.16
N ASP A 178 -22.85 25.21 20.11
CA ASP A 178 -21.57 25.03 20.80
C ASP A 178 -21.61 23.73 21.61
N ASP A 179 -20.50 23.01 21.64
CA ASP A 179 -19.94 22.51 22.90
C ASP A 179 -18.41 22.44 22.73
N ALA A 180 -17.75 23.46 23.29
CA ALA A 180 -16.32 23.56 23.45
C ALA A 180 -15.87 22.63 24.60
N ALA A 181 -15.05 21.64 24.29
CA ALA A 181 -14.16 21.03 25.29
C ALA A 181 -12.78 21.67 25.15
N THR A 182 -12.34 22.29 26.24
CA THR A 182 -11.09 23.02 26.41
C THR A 182 -9.86 22.14 26.17
N HIS A 183 -9.01 22.52 25.21
CA HIS A 183 -7.62 22.04 25.12
C HIS A 183 -6.81 22.62 26.29
N ASP A 184 -6.39 21.77 27.22
CA ASP A 184 -5.35 22.08 28.21
C ASP A 184 -3.98 21.85 27.55
N THR A 185 -3.29 22.94 27.27
CA THR A 185 -1.88 22.96 26.88
C THR A 185 -1.02 23.21 28.11
N SER A 186 -0.70 22.14 28.84
CA SER A 186 0.39 22.17 29.82
C SER A 186 1.10 20.82 29.89
N GLY A 187 2.35 20.82 29.43
CA GLY A 187 3.21 19.64 29.43
C GLY A 187 3.72 19.28 30.82
N THR A 188 3.71 17.99 31.13
CA THR A 188 4.66 17.34 32.04
C THR A 188 4.91 15.90 31.59
N LEU A 189 6.13 15.68 31.08
CA LEU A 189 7.06 14.57 31.34
C LEU A 189 6.46 13.18 31.68
N PHE A 190 6.72 12.21 30.80
CA PHE A 190 6.81 10.75 30.99
C PHE A 190 6.15 10.14 32.25
N PRO A 191 5.15 9.25 32.09
CA PRO A 191 4.90 8.23 33.10
C PRO A 191 5.80 7.00 32.84
N ASP A 192 6.72 6.83 33.77
CA ASP A 192 7.38 5.62 34.27
C ASP A 192 7.00 4.27 33.61
N THR A 193 8.01 3.69 32.95
CA THR A 193 8.16 2.26 32.65
C THR A 193 8.34 1.45 33.93
N THR A 194 7.32 0.70 34.37
CA THR A 194 7.55 -0.50 35.19
C THR A 194 6.59 -1.64 34.86
N GLY A 195 7.16 -2.76 34.42
CA GLY A 195 6.77 -4.11 34.84
C GLY A 195 5.50 -4.71 34.23
N GLY A 196 5.70 -5.70 33.37
CA GLY A 196 4.65 -6.56 32.83
C GLY A 196 3.80 -7.25 33.91
N THR A 197 2.50 -7.02 33.80
CA THR A 197 1.43 -7.96 34.11
C THR A 197 0.41 -7.79 33.00
N SER A 198 -0.04 -8.87 32.38
CA SER A 198 -1.19 -8.86 31.46
C SER A 198 -2.29 -8.00 32.08
N ASN A 199 -2.69 -6.93 31.41
CA ASN A 199 -3.49 -5.89 32.04
C ASN A 199 -4.98 -6.22 31.92
N PRO A 200 -5.66 -6.79 32.94
CA PRO A 200 -7.10 -7.03 32.88
C PRO A 200 -7.90 -5.73 32.78
N THR A 201 -7.31 -4.57 33.11
CA THR A 201 -7.99 -3.27 32.94
C THR A 201 -7.97 -2.79 31.49
N GLY A 202 -6.97 -3.15 30.68
CA GLY A 202 -6.89 -2.76 29.26
C GLY A 202 -8.00 -3.39 28.42
N ASN A 203 -8.29 -4.68 28.64
CA ASN A 203 -9.43 -5.35 27.99
C ASN A 203 -10.77 -4.71 28.42
N ALA A 204 -10.96 -4.43 29.72
CA ALA A 204 -12.19 -3.81 30.21
C ALA A 204 -12.38 -2.38 29.65
N GLN A 205 -11.30 -1.60 29.53
CA GLN A 205 -11.31 -0.29 28.89
C GLN A 205 -11.68 -0.39 27.42
N CYS A 206 -11.04 -1.29 26.67
CA CYS A 206 -11.38 -1.52 25.26
C CYS A 206 -12.84 -1.98 25.08
N THR A 207 -13.30 -2.91 25.90
CA THR A 207 -14.70 -3.37 25.91
C THR A 207 -15.66 -2.19 26.10
N ALA A 208 -15.37 -1.30 27.07
CA ALA A 208 -16.19 -0.12 27.32
C ALA A 208 -16.15 0.88 26.15
N ALA A 209 -14.99 1.07 25.52
CA ALA A 209 -14.83 1.93 24.35
C ALA A 209 -15.63 1.41 23.15
N ILE A 210 -15.52 0.11 22.84
CA ILE A 210 -16.32 -0.54 21.78
C ILE A 210 -17.82 -0.36 22.06
N GLN A 211 -18.27 -0.59 23.28
CA GLN A 211 -19.68 -0.41 23.65
C GLN A 211 -20.14 1.04 23.52
N ALA A 212 -19.31 2.01 23.92
CA ALA A 212 -19.61 3.42 23.82
C ALA A 212 -19.72 3.87 22.35
N VAL A 213 -18.76 3.48 21.50
CA VAL A 213 -18.77 3.81 20.07
C VAL A 213 -19.92 3.10 19.35
N ALA A 214 -20.15 1.80 19.60
CA ALA A 214 -21.28 1.06 19.05
C ALA A 214 -22.63 1.70 19.42
N ALA A 215 -22.78 2.19 20.66
CA ALA A 215 -23.98 2.92 21.08
C ALA A 215 -24.16 4.25 20.32
N GLN A 216 -23.08 4.98 20.03
CA GLN A 216 -23.13 6.21 19.24
C GLN A 216 -23.45 5.95 17.76
N VAL A 217 -22.92 4.88 17.19
CA VAL A 217 -23.17 4.48 15.80
C VAL A 217 -24.61 3.97 15.65
N GLY A 218 -25.09 3.21 16.64
CA GLY A 218 -26.39 2.56 16.62
C GLY A 218 -26.37 1.24 15.85
N SER A 219 -27.07 0.24 16.39
CA SER A 219 -27.00 -1.15 15.92
C SER A 219 -27.40 -1.33 14.45
N ALA A 220 -28.33 -0.51 13.93
CA ALA A 220 -28.75 -0.59 12.53
C ALA A 220 -27.65 -0.13 11.57
N ALA A 221 -26.94 0.96 11.91
CA ALA A 221 -25.85 1.49 11.09
C ALA A 221 -24.66 0.52 11.11
N GLU A 222 -24.30 0.00 12.29
CA GLU A 222 -23.24 -1.00 12.45
C GLU A 222 -23.53 -2.27 11.64
N GLN A 223 -24.74 -2.83 11.74
CA GLN A 223 -25.12 -4.05 11.01
C GLN A 223 -25.18 -3.85 9.49
N SER A 224 -25.48 -2.63 9.04
CA SER A 224 -25.50 -2.29 7.61
C SER A 224 -24.10 -2.02 7.04
N TRP A 225 -23.08 -1.89 7.89
CA TRP A 225 -21.73 -1.58 7.45
C TRP A 225 -21.07 -2.80 6.83
N SER A 226 -20.77 -2.73 5.54
CA SER A 226 -20.11 -3.82 4.84
C SER A 226 -18.64 -3.91 5.22
N ILE A 227 -18.20 -5.14 5.43
CA ILE A 227 -16.79 -5.50 5.57
C ILE A 227 -16.29 -6.29 4.37
N ASP A 228 -17.13 -6.52 3.36
CA ASP A 228 -16.75 -7.24 2.14
C ASP A 228 -15.74 -6.43 1.32
N ASP A 229 -15.10 -7.11 0.36
CA ASP A 229 -14.22 -6.44 -0.59
C ASP A 229 -15.01 -5.38 -1.35
N ALA A 230 -14.49 -4.15 -1.38
CA ALA A 230 -15.12 -3.06 -2.09
C ALA A 230 -15.21 -3.39 -3.59
N PRO A 231 -16.33 -3.10 -4.28
CA PRO A 231 -16.47 -3.40 -5.71
C PRO A 231 -15.33 -2.83 -6.56
N GLU A 232 -14.77 -1.68 -6.17
CA GLU A 232 -13.63 -1.03 -6.82
C GLU A 232 -12.35 -1.87 -6.76
N MET A 233 -12.18 -2.66 -5.70
CA MET A 233 -11.02 -3.55 -5.50
C MET A 233 -11.17 -4.90 -6.19
N VAL A 234 -12.37 -5.26 -6.65
CA VAL A 234 -12.64 -6.58 -7.24
C VAL A 234 -12.53 -6.49 -8.75
N ALA A 235 -11.67 -7.30 -9.35
CA ALA A 235 -11.57 -7.40 -10.80
C ALA A 235 -12.80 -8.10 -11.40
N ALA A 236 -13.38 -7.50 -12.45
CA ALA A 236 -14.48 -8.09 -13.23
C ALA A 236 -13.99 -8.96 -14.41
N GLY A 237 -12.68 -9.16 -14.54
CA GLY A 237 -12.00 -9.79 -15.67
C GLY A 237 -10.70 -9.06 -16.02
N GLY A 238 -10.01 -9.52 -17.07
CA GLY A 238 -8.72 -8.98 -17.51
C GLY A 238 -7.53 -9.85 -17.12
N SER A 239 -6.32 -9.36 -17.37
CA SER A 239 -5.07 -10.05 -17.05
C SER A 239 -4.36 -9.43 -15.85
N GLU A 240 -4.02 -10.24 -14.84
CA GLU A 240 -3.22 -9.79 -13.68
C GLU A 240 -1.81 -9.28 -14.06
N ALA A 241 -1.36 -9.62 -15.28
CA ALA A 241 -0.10 -9.17 -15.88
C ALA A 241 -0.15 -7.75 -16.47
N LEU A 242 -1.32 -7.11 -16.50
CA LEU A 242 -1.52 -5.74 -16.99
C LEU A 242 -1.86 -4.79 -15.84
N GLU A 243 -1.17 -3.66 -15.78
CA GLU A 243 -1.47 -2.58 -14.85
C GLU A 243 -2.82 -1.94 -15.20
N ALA A 244 -3.14 -1.77 -16.49
CA ALA A 244 -4.41 -1.20 -16.94
C ALA A 244 -5.65 -1.97 -16.44
N ASP A 245 -5.53 -3.29 -16.26
CA ASP A 245 -6.63 -4.15 -15.84
C ASP A 245 -6.75 -4.23 -14.30
N TYR A 246 -5.62 -4.26 -13.58
CA TYR A 246 -5.56 -4.59 -12.15
C TYR A 246 -4.99 -3.49 -11.23
N ALA A 247 -4.64 -2.31 -11.74
CA ALA A 247 -4.33 -1.18 -10.86
C ALA A 247 -5.55 -0.83 -10.00
N GLY A 248 -5.36 -0.85 -8.68
CA GLY A 248 -6.39 -0.67 -7.68
C GLY A 248 -7.27 -1.90 -7.45
N LYS A 249 -6.89 -3.08 -7.93
CA LYS A 249 -7.68 -4.32 -7.81
C LYS A 249 -6.87 -5.50 -7.32
N TYR A 250 -7.49 -6.35 -6.52
CA TYR A 250 -6.87 -7.57 -6.01
C TYR A 250 -6.50 -8.52 -7.14
N ARG A 251 -5.24 -8.98 -7.10
CA ARG A 251 -4.69 -10.06 -7.93
C ARG A 251 -4.79 -11.38 -7.15
N ASP A 252 -5.99 -11.95 -7.10
CA ASP A 252 -6.29 -13.09 -6.23
C ASP A 252 -5.80 -14.43 -6.81
N ASP A 253 -5.60 -14.54 -8.12
CA ASP A 253 -4.96 -15.73 -8.70
C ASP A 253 -3.46 -15.67 -8.50
N LEU A 254 -3.00 -16.14 -7.34
CA LEU A 254 -1.57 -16.18 -7.00
C LEU A 254 -0.71 -16.97 -8.00
N ALA A 255 -1.28 -17.84 -8.85
CA ALA A 255 -0.52 -18.50 -9.91
C ALA A 255 -0.29 -17.57 -11.12
N ALA A 256 -1.21 -16.65 -11.39
CA ALA A 256 -1.10 -15.62 -12.43
C ALA A 256 -0.46 -14.31 -11.92
N HIS A 257 -0.47 -14.08 -10.61
CA HIS A 257 0.03 -12.86 -9.99
C HIS A 257 1.52 -12.63 -10.31
N PRO A 258 1.91 -11.55 -11.02
CA PRO A 258 3.29 -11.33 -11.47
C PRO A 258 4.33 -11.19 -10.35
N GLY A 259 3.92 -10.58 -9.23
CA GLY A 259 4.69 -10.52 -7.99
C GLY A 259 4.77 -11.83 -7.18
N CYS A 260 3.87 -12.80 -7.39
CA CYS A 260 3.86 -14.04 -6.60
C CYS A 260 4.84 -15.09 -7.18
N LEU A 261 6.12 -14.75 -7.14
CA LEU A 261 7.20 -15.61 -7.61
C LEU A 261 8.23 -15.81 -6.50
N PRO A 262 8.68 -17.05 -6.23
CA PRO A 262 9.70 -17.30 -5.24
C PRO A 262 11.03 -16.65 -5.66
N ARG A 263 11.89 -16.35 -4.68
CA ARG A 263 13.29 -15.99 -4.93
C ARG A 263 14.18 -17.21 -4.76
N ALA A 264 15.17 -17.33 -5.65
CA ALA A 264 16.20 -18.36 -5.51
C ALA A 264 17.21 -18.04 -4.39
N SER A 265 17.47 -16.75 -4.13
CA SER A 265 18.33 -16.28 -3.03
C SER A 265 18.08 -14.80 -2.74
N TYR A 266 18.48 -14.35 -1.55
CA TYR A 266 18.69 -12.94 -1.24
C TYR A 266 20.20 -12.70 -1.19
N GLY A 267 20.70 -11.84 -2.09
CA GLY A 267 22.12 -11.51 -2.14
C GLY A 267 22.57 -10.70 -0.91
N PRO A 268 23.87 -10.68 -0.60
CA PRO A 268 24.44 -9.96 0.56
C PRO A 268 24.42 -8.42 0.39
N ALA A 269 24.08 -7.93 -0.81
CA ALA A 269 24.02 -6.52 -1.16
C ALA A 269 22.79 -6.27 -2.02
N THR A 270 21.61 -6.43 -1.42
CA THR A 270 20.35 -6.09 -2.09
C THR A 270 20.16 -4.58 -1.97
N SER A 271 20.18 -3.89 -3.12
CA SER A 271 19.80 -2.49 -3.22
C SER A 271 18.28 -2.41 -3.35
N GLU A 272 17.67 -1.51 -2.59
CA GLU A 272 16.28 -1.10 -2.84
C GLU A 272 16.24 -0.32 -4.16
N PRO A 273 15.12 -0.35 -4.90
CA PRO A 273 14.95 0.44 -6.11
C PRO A 273 15.36 1.93 -6.00
N PHE A 274 15.14 2.56 -4.84
CA PHE A 274 15.51 3.98 -4.61
C PHE A 274 16.80 4.17 -3.80
N SER A 275 17.44 3.10 -3.35
CA SER A 275 18.71 3.15 -2.60
C SER A 275 19.81 2.57 -3.50
N THR A 276 20.30 3.40 -4.42
CA THR A 276 21.29 2.99 -5.43
C THR A 276 22.74 3.32 -5.04
N ASP A 277 22.93 4.19 -4.06
CA ASP A 277 24.24 4.62 -3.56
C ASP A 277 24.79 3.78 -2.40
N ASN A 278 23.97 2.89 -1.85
CA ASN A 278 24.37 1.93 -0.85
C ASN A 278 23.48 0.68 -0.88
N THR A 279 23.93 -0.35 -0.17
CA THR A 279 23.22 -1.63 -0.08
C THR A 279 23.08 -2.05 1.38
N ALA A 280 22.10 -2.90 1.66
CA ALA A 280 21.99 -3.52 2.97
C ALA A 280 23.30 -4.27 3.32
N GLN A 281 23.72 -4.20 4.59
CA GLN A 281 24.97 -4.77 5.10
C GLN A 281 24.74 -5.85 6.17
N GLY A 282 23.48 -6.26 6.38
CA GLY A 282 23.08 -7.22 7.42
C GLY A 282 23.32 -8.69 7.08
N THR A 283 23.06 -9.57 8.05
CA THR A 283 23.09 -11.02 7.86
C THR A 283 22.08 -11.43 6.79
N PRO A 284 22.50 -12.13 5.71
CA PRO A 284 21.58 -12.59 4.68
C PRO A 284 20.56 -13.57 5.27
N GLY A 285 19.28 -13.21 5.25
CA GLY A 285 18.20 -14.19 5.34
C GLY A 285 18.12 -15.05 4.07
N ALA A 286 17.41 -16.17 4.14
CA ALA A 286 17.20 -17.08 3.02
C ALA A 286 15.75 -16.97 2.50
N PRO A 287 15.46 -17.41 1.26
CA PRO A 287 14.09 -17.69 0.85
C PRO A 287 13.37 -18.56 1.86
N ALA A 288 12.26 -18.06 2.40
CA ALA A 288 11.45 -18.78 3.38
C ALA A 288 10.78 -19.97 2.70
N GLN A 289 10.81 -21.14 3.35
CA GLN A 289 10.17 -22.35 2.84
C GLN A 289 8.91 -22.63 3.67
N ILE A 290 7.78 -22.08 3.23
CA ILE A 290 6.51 -22.15 3.98
C ILE A 290 5.50 -22.92 3.14
N PRO A 291 5.14 -24.17 3.53
CA PRO A 291 4.19 -24.97 2.77
C PRO A 291 2.86 -24.24 2.54
N GLY A 292 2.43 -24.20 1.29
CA GLY A 292 1.22 -23.49 0.86
C GLY A 292 1.44 -22.03 0.51
N TYR A 293 2.63 -21.44 0.70
CA TYR A 293 2.94 -20.10 0.25
C TYR A 293 3.82 -20.14 -1.03
N PRO A 294 3.28 -19.80 -2.22
CA PRO A 294 4.02 -19.89 -3.47
C PRO A 294 4.90 -18.67 -3.76
N CYS A 295 4.65 -17.53 -3.10
CA CYS A 295 5.36 -16.28 -3.38
C CYS A 295 6.69 -16.18 -2.62
N ALA A 296 7.44 -15.09 -2.85
CA ALA A 296 8.66 -14.81 -2.09
C ALA A 296 8.37 -14.32 -0.67
N ALA A 297 9.12 -14.87 0.28
CA ALA A 297 9.34 -14.29 1.60
C ALA A 297 10.79 -14.55 2.01
N LYS A 298 11.31 -13.77 2.95
CA LYS A 298 12.64 -13.92 3.51
C LYS A 298 12.52 -14.41 4.94
N GLU A 299 13.24 -15.46 5.29
CA GLU A 299 13.38 -15.90 6.68
C GLU A 299 14.79 -15.60 7.15
N TYR A 300 14.91 -14.90 8.28
CA TYR A 300 16.21 -14.56 8.83
C TYR A 300 16.78 -15.76 9.58
N THR A 301 18.04 -16.08 9.29
CA THR A 301 18.73 -17.18 9.95
C THR A 301 18.85 -16.88 11.44
N GLN A 302 18.32 -17.78 12.27
CA GLN A 302 18.40 -17.66 13.72
C GLN A 302 19.28 -18.75 14.31
N PRO A 303 20.29 -18.40 15.14
CA PRO A 303 21.19 -19.38 15.74
C PRO A 303 20.52 -20.23 16.84
N SER A 304 19.54 -19.66 17.54
CA SER A 304 18.75 -20.33 18.58
C SER A 304 17.36 -19.69 18.68
N GLU A 305 16.34 -20.39 18.22
CA GLU A 305 14.96 -19.93 18.26
C GLU A 305 14.31 -20.20 19.62
N ASP A 306 13.62 -19.20 20.17
CA ASP A 306 12.72 -19.36 21.30
C ASP A 306 11.30 -19.63 20.79
N THR A 307 10.89 -20.90 20.86
CA THR A 307 9.59 -21.33 20.35
C THR A 307 8.41 -20.89 21.22
N THR A 308 8.66 -20.33 22.41
CA THR A 308 7.62 -19.74 23.27
C THR A 308 7.21 -18.35 22.79
N LYS A 309 8.08 -17.68 22.02
CA LYS A 309 7.80 -16.37 21.43
C LYS A 309 6.91 -16.49 20.18
N PRO A 310 6.13 -15.45 19.84
CA PRO A 310 5.41 -15.41 18.59
C PRO A 310 6.36 -15.46 17.39
N ILE A 311 5.85 -15.93 16.24
CA ILE A 311 6.51 -15.74 14.96
C ILE A 311 6.24 -14.31 14.52
N VAL A 312 7.27 -13.56 14.15
CA VAL A 312 7.13 -12.17 13.71
C VAL A 312 7.13 -12.12 12.18
N ILE A 313 6.09 -11.53 11.60
CA ILE A 313 6.02 -11.25 10.17
C ILE A 313 6.20 -9.73 9.96
N LEU A 314 7.25 -9.37 9.22
CA LEU A 314 7.58 -7.98 8.88
C LEU A 314 7.05 -7.65 7.48
N ILE A 315 6.26 -6.59 7.33
CA ILE A 315 5.61 -6.20 6.07
C ILE A 315 6.02 -4.78 5.72
N HIS A 316 6.84 -4.64 4.67
CA HIS A 316 7.43 -3.37 4.26
C HIS A 316 6.41 -2.44 3.58
N GLY A 317 6.82 -1.18 3.39
CA GLY A 317 6.03 -0.14 2.75
C GLY A 317 6.01 -0.16 1.22
N ASN A 318 5.42 0.89 0.66
CA ASN A 318 5.47 1.13 -0.78
C ASN A 318 6.89 1.52 -1.19
N SER A 319 7.31 1.15 -2.41
CA SER A 319 8.64 1.48 -2.95
C SER A 319 9.81 1.01 -2.05
N SER A 320 9.57 -0.02 -1.26
CA SER A 320 10.50 -0.63 -0.31
C SER A 320 10.46 -2.15 -0.45
N GLY A 321 11.26 -2.86 0.33
CA GLY A 321 11.44 -4.30 0.26
C GLY A 321 11.84 -4.90 1.61
N VAL A 322 12.17 -6.19 1.60
CA VAL A 322 12.61 -6.91 2.81
C VAL A 322 13.84 -6.28 3.48
N THR A 323 14.62 -5.51 2.73
CA THR A 323 15.80 -4.80 3.23
C THR A 323 15.48 -3.59 4.12
N ALA A 324 14.23 -3.11 4.14
CA ALA A 324 13.78 -2.05 5.05
C ALA A 324 14.05 -2.35 6.53
N TRP A 325 14.24 -3.64 6.87
CA TRP A 325 14.46 -4.12 8.24
C TRP A 325 15.94 -4.39 8.54
N GLU A 326 16.84 -4.09 7.60
CA GLU A 326 18.25 -4.45 7.62
C GLU A 326 19.18 -3.24 7.74
N PRO A 327 20.39 -3.43 8.30
CA PRO A 327 21.41 -2.38 8.40
C PRO A 327 21.78 -1.78 7.05
N TYR A 328 21.86 -0.46 6.99
CA TYR A 328 22.48 0.28 5.90
C TYR A 328 23.64 1.11 6.43
N GLY A 329 24.61 1.36 5.56
CA GLY A 329 25.69 2.31 5.82
C GLY A 329 26.14 2.94 4.50
N ASN A 330 26.27 4.27 4.51
CA ASN A 330 26.73 5.02 3.34
C ASN A 330 28.13 5.59 3.61
N GLY A 331 29.17 4.89 3.17
CA GLY A 331 30.56 5.29 3.44
C GLY A 331 30.95 6.65 2.84
N THR A 332 30.26 7.09 1.79
CA THR A 332 30.50 8.40 1.15
C THR A 332 29.96 9.55 1.99
N LEU A 333 28.80 9.34 2.62
CA LEU A 333 28.12 10.36 3.43
C LEU A 333 28.35 10.19 4.94
N ALA A 334 28.98 9.10 5.37
CA ALA A 334 29.26 8.80 6.78
C ALA A 334 29.90 10.01 7.50
N GLY A 335 29.25 10.46 8.59
CA GLY A 335 29.72 11.60 9.38
C GLY A 335 29.54 12.97 8.71
N THR A 336 28.82 13.06 7.58
CA THR A 336 28.42 14.33 6.98
C THR A 336 27.09 14.81 7.55
N GLN A 337 26.92 16.13 7.66
CA GLN A 337 25.66 16.73 8.04
C GLN A 337 24.73 16.81 6.83
N GLN A 338 23.52 16.31 6.96
CA GLN A 338 22.46 16.36 5.97
C GLN A 338 21.26 17.09 6.56
N GLN A 339 20.34 17.53 5.71
CA GLN A 339 19.10 18.16 6.12
C GLN A 339 17.94 17.45 5.43
N ASN A 340 16.89 17.08 6.17
CA ASN A 340 15.67 16.53 5.57
C ASN A 340 14.83 17.64 4.92
N LEU A 341 13.74 17.29 4.22
CA LEU A 341 12.85 18.28 3.59
C LEU A 341 12.14 19.18 4.61
N ALA A 342 11.97 18.73 5.85
CA ALA A 342 11.42 19.51 6.95
C ALA A 342 12.46 20.46 7.60
N GLY A 343 13.70 20.50 7.11
CA GLY A 343 14.73 21.42 7.60
C GLY A 343 15.53 20.93 8.81
N PHE A 344 15.32 19.71 9.29
CA PHE A 344 16.08 19.12 10.39
C PHE A 344 17.45 18.67 9.92
N SER A 345 18.48 19.18 10.57
CA SER A 345 19.85 18.81 10.29
C SER A 345 20.26 17.60 11.12
N PHE A 346 20.87 16.61 10.47
CA PHE A 346 21.31 15.38 11.12
C PHE A 346 22.66 14.90 10.62
N LEU A 347 23.33 14.10 11.42
CA LEU A 347 24.59 13.45 11.05
C LEU A 347 24.28 12.07 10.47
N VAL A 348 24.73 11.79 9.25
CA VAL A 348 24.63 10.43 8.71
C VAL A 348 25.52 9.50 9.51
N ASP A 349 24.99 8.33 9.86
CA ASP A 349 25.67 7.37 10.69
C ASP A 349 27.06 7.04 10.13
N GLY A 350 28.06 7.11 11.02
CA GLY A 350 29.44 6.82 10.67
C GLY A 350 29.68 5.34 10.33
N GLN A 351 28.80 4.46 10.78
CA GLN A 351 28.85 3.00 10.60
C GLN A 351 27.42 2.44 10.50
N PRO A 352 27.22 1.30 9.82
CA PRO A 352 25.93 0.63 9.81
C PRO A 352 25.51 0.25 11.22
N ARG A 353 24.26 0.57 11.56
CA ARG A 353 23.64 0.20 12.83
C ARG A 353 22.73 -1.02 12.67
N GLU A 354 22.65 -1.81 13.73
CA GLU A 354 21.73 -2.95 13.77
C GLU A 354 20.28 -2.47 13.63
N GLN A 355 19.49 -3.20 12.87
CA GLN A 355 18.10 -2.87 12.53
C GLN A 355 17.14 -3.95 13.05
N LEU A 356 15.84 -3.68 12.96
CA LEU A 356 14.79 -4.47 13.62
C LEU A 356 14.93 -5.99 13.41
N ALA A 357 15.18 -6.46 12.19
CA ALA A 357 15.29 -7.89 11.92
C ALA A 357 16.42 -8.57 12.71
N GLY A 358 17.60 -7.93 12.75
CA GLY A 358 18.75 -8.43 13.51
C GLY A 358 18.48 -8.48 15.02
N ARG A 359 17.89 -7.40 15.55
CA ARG A 359 17.53 -7.28 16.97
C ARG A 359 16.51 -8.32 17.40
N LEU A 360 15.50 -8.60 16.57
CA LEU A 360 14.51 -9.64 16.82
C LEU A 360 15.13 -11.04 16.82
N VAL A 361 15.99 -11.34 15.84
CA VAL A 361 16.71 -12.61 15.76
C VAL A 361 17.60 -12.80 16.99
N ALA A 362 18.31 -11.76 17.41
CA ALA A 362 19.16 -11.77 18.60
C ALA A 362 18.36 -12.02 19.89
N GLN A 363 17.07 -11.66 19.92
CA GLN A 363 16.17 -11.94 21.03
C GLN A 363 15.45 -13.30 20.93
N GLY A 364 15.74 -14.15 19.95
CA GLY A 364 15.13 -15.48 19.86
C GLY A 364 13.80 -15.55 19.10
N TYR A 365 13.32 -14.46 18.48
CA TYR A 365 12.12 -14.51 17.64
C TYR A 365 12.39 -15.19 16.30
N ARG A 366 11.46 -16.01 15.82
CA ARG A 366 11.43 -16.43 14.42
C ARG A 366 10.93 -15.27 13.56
N VAL A 367 11.73 -14.80 12.60
CA VAL A 367 11.43 -13.60 11.81
C VAL A 367 11.30 -13.93 10.33
N ILE A 368 10.14 -13.58 9.77
CA ILE A 368 9.82 -13.73 8.35
C ILE A 368 9.50 -12.33 7.80
N ALA A 369 10.20 -11.86 6.77
CA ALA A 369 9.84 -10.65 6.04
C ALA A 369 9.07 -11.00 4.76
N PHE A 370 7.94 -10.34 4.58
CA PHE A 370 7.15 -10.37 3.35
C PHE A 370 7.93 -9.67 2.22
N ASP A 371 8.01 -10.32 1.06
CA ASP A 371 8.64 -9.73 -0.13
C ASP A 371 7.56 -9.49 -1.18
N ALA A 372 7.15 -8.23 -1.32
CA ALA A 372 6.15 -7.86 -2.31
C ALA A 372 6.68 -7.96 -3.76
N ARG A 373 7.96 -8.31 -3.99
CA ARG A 373 8.55 -8.39 -5.33
C ARG A 373 8.34 -7.09 -6.13
N THR A 374 8.61 -5.94 -5.51
CA THR A 374 8.54 -4.62 -6.18
C THR A 374 9.44 -4.58 -7.43
N ASP A 375 10.51 -5.37 -7.47
CA ASP A 375 11.36 -5.60 -8.65
C ASP A 375 10.64 -6.19 -9.86
N ARG A 376 9.44 -6.75 -9.69
CA ARG A 376 8.62 -7.32 -10.77
C ARG A 376 7.62 -6.35 -11.36
N VAL A 377 7.44 -5.18 -10.77
CA VAL A 377 6.50 -4.18 -11.28
C VAL A 377 6.88 -3.74 -12.70
N ALA A 378 8.18 -3.56 -12.96
CA ALA A 378 8.70 -3.23 -14.29
C ALA A 378 8.67 -4.39 -15.31
N ALA A 379 8.12 -5.56 -14.92
CA ALA A 379 7.94 -6.72 -15.79
C ALA A 379 6.46 -6.96 -16.16
N LEU A 380 5.55 -6.03 -15.79
CA LEU A 380 4.19 -6.02 -16.30
C LEU A 380 4.19 -5.81 -17.82
N ASP A 381 3.24 -6.44 -18.51
CA ASP A 381 3.22 -6.50 -19.98
C ASP A 381 2.99 -5.13 -20.63
N ASP A 382 2.34 -4.21 -19.92
CA ASP A 382 2.05 -2.83 -20.32
C ASP A 382 2.92 -1.78 -19.59
N TRP A 383 3.99 -2.20 -18.93
CA TRP A 383 4.91 -1.29 -18.26
C TRP A 383 5.65 -0.37 -19.25
N ASP A 384 5.62 0.95 -19.01
CA ASP A 384 6.31 1.93 -19.84
C ASP A 384 7.05 3.02 -19.06
N SER A 385 8.34 2.81 -18.82
CA SER A 385 9.20 3.77 -18.11
C SER A 385 9.32 5.18 -18.72
N ALA A 386 8.88 5.38 -19.97
CA ALA A 386 9.05 6.65 -20.70
C ALA A 386 7.80 7.55 -20.70
N SER A 387 6.64 7.06 -20.26
CA SER A 387 5.40 7.82 -20.17
C SER A 387 5.10 8.25 -18.74
N GLU A 388 4.27 9.29 -18.57
CA GLU A 388 3.63 9.62 -17.28
C GLU A 388 2.82 8.43 -16.70
N THR A 389 2.65 7.36 -17.48
CA THR A 389 1.86 6.17 -17.17
C THR A 389 2.62 4.93 -16.70
N GLY A 390 3.94 4.82 -16.82
CA GLY A 390 4.64 3.56 -16.42
C GLY A 390 5.37 3.62 -15.10
N ASN A 391 4.70 4.18 -14.08
CA ASN A 391 4.97 3.93 -12.67
C ASN A 391 6.48 3.80 -12.30
N PRO A 392 7.38 4.71 -12.73
CA PRO A 392 8.84 4.48 -12.72
C PRO A 392 9.44 4.29 -11.32
N PHE A 393 8.66 4.61 -10.29
CA PHE A 393 8.97 4.39 -8.88
C PHE A 393 8.56 3.02 -8.36
N MET A 394 8.16 2.10 -9.26
CA MET A 394 7.75 0.73 -8.94
C MET A 394 6.77 0.69 -7.75
N ASN A 395 5.84 1.66 -7.72
CA ASN A 395 4.85 1.71 -6.67
C ASN A 395 3.95 0.50 -6.80
N THR A 396 3.56 -0.04 -5.65
CA THR A 396 2.55 -1.08 -5.54
C THR A 396 1.33 -0.50 -4.86
N ASP A 397 0.18 -1.13 -5.09
CA ASP A 397 -1.09 -0.83 -4.42
C ASP A 397 -1.53 -2.00 -3.54
N HIS A 398 -2.67 -1.86 -2.87
CA HIS A 398 -3.22 -2.93 -2.04
C HIS A 398 -3.60 -4.15 -2.88
N GLY A 399 -4.03 -3.92 -4.12
CA GLY A 399 -4.35 -4.96 -5.09
C GLY A 399 -3.20 -5.93 -5.37
N TRP A 400 -1.98 -5.42 -5.39
CA TRP A 400 -0.74 -6.20 -5.52
C TRP A 400 -0.32 -6.89 -4.22
N GLN A 401 -0.30 -6.17 -3.09
CA GLN A 401 0.32 -6.72 -1.87
C GLN A 401 -0.61 -7.61 -1.04
N VAL A 402 -1.90 -7.27 -0.93
CA VAL A 402 -2.81 -7.91 0.02
C VAL A 402 -3.00 -9.41 -0.25
N PRO A 403 -3.27 -9.90 -1.48
CA PRO A 403 -3.45 -11.33 -1.71
C PRO A 403 -2.22 -12.16 -1.32
N MET A 404 -1.03 -11.63 -1.62
CA MET A 404 0.24 -12.27 -1.26
C MET A 404 0.45 -12.26 0.27
N ALA A 405 0.22 -11.14 0.95
CA ALA A 405 0.37 -11.03 2.40
C ALA A 405 -0.66 -11.88 3.16
N GLN A 406 -1.92 -11.88 2.71
CA GLN A 406 -3.00 -12.73 3.21
C GLN A 406 -2.59 -14.20 3.17
N ARG A 407 -2.04 -14.65 2.03
CA ARG A 407 -1.59 -16.04 1.88
C ARG A 407 -0.38 -16.37 2.74
N LEU A 408 0.56 -15.44 2.90
CA LEU A 408 1.71 -15.62 3.79
C LEU A 408 1.26 -15.83 5.24
N ILE A 409 0.43 -14.93 5.75
CA ILE A 409 -0.09 -14.98 7.13
C ILE A 409 -0.85 -16.30 7.35
N TRP A 410 -1.75 -16.65 6.42
CA TRP A 410 -2.45 -17.94 6.45
C TRP A 410 -1.48 -19.12 6.53
N ALA A 411 -0.44 -19.14 5.68
CA ALA A 411 0.46 -20.28 5.60
C ALA A 411 1.29 -20.43 6.87
N VAL A 412 1.78 -19.32 7.42
CA VAL A 412 2.49 -19.30 8.70
C VAL A 412 1.58 -19.82 9.82
N MET A 413 0.35 -19.32 9.94
CA MET A 413 -0.61 -19.76 10.97
C MET A 413 -1.00 -21.23 10.82
N LYS A 414 -1.29 -21.67 9.59
CA LYS A 414 -1.68 -23.06 9.28
C LYS A 414 -0.58 -24.05 9.64
N GLN A 415 0.68 -23.71 9.37
CA GLN A 415 1.82 -24.58 9.67
C GLN A 415 2.27 -24.51 11.14
N ASN A 416 1.75 -23.55 11.93
CA ASN A 416 2.13 -23.35 13.32
C ASN A 416 0.89 -23.18 14.23
N PRO A 417 -0.05 -24.14 14.28
CA PRO A 417 -1.38 -23.94 14.86
C PRO A 417 -1.40 -23.65 16.37
N GLY A 418 -0.32 -23.98 17.09
CA GLY A 418 -0.17 -23.73 18.53
C GLY A 418 0.65 -22.48 18.87
N ARG A 419 1.09 -21.70 17.88
CA ARG A 419 2.00 -20.58 18.08
C ARG A 419 1.34 -19.28 17.66
N LYS A 420 1.59 -18.24 18.45
CA LYS A 420 1.12 -16.89 18.13
C LYS A 420 1.91 -16.28 16.99
N VAL A 421 1.28 -15.35 16.29
CA VAL A 421 1.90 -14.56 15.21
C VAL A 421 1.76 -13.09 15.54
N SER A 422 2.86 -12.35 15.42
CA SER A 422 2.88 -10.89 15.58
C SER A 422 3.21 -10.26 14.22
N LEU A 423 2.47 -9.23 13.85
CA LEU A 423 2.58 -8.56 12.56
C LEU A 423 3.13 -7.15 12.78
N VAL A 424 4.21 -6.80 12.07
CA VAL A 424 4.79 -5.46 12.11
C VAL A 424 4.80 -4.92 10.69
N GLY A 425 4.06 -3.83 10.47
CA GLY A 425 3.94 -3.17 9.18
C GLY A 425 4.56 -1.80 9.21
N HIS A 426 5.20 -1.39 8.11
CA HIS A 426 5.61 0.00 7.90
C HIS A 426 4.92 0.59 6.69
N SER A 427 4.50 1.86 6.78
CA SER A 427 3.91 2.61 5.65
C SER A 427 2.70 1.85 5.06
N LEU A 428 2.67 1.64 3.74
CA LEU A 428 1.64 0.82 3.06
C LEU A 428 1.46 -0.58 3.69
N GLY A 429 2.51 -1.16 4.28
CA GLY A 429 2.45 -2.44 4.96
C GLY A 429 1.44 -2.48 6.11
N VAL A 430 1.13 -1.32 6.71
CA VAL A 430 0.12 -1.19 7.77
C VAL A 430 -1.27 -1.54 7.27
N THR A 431 -1.72 -0.90 6.21
CA THR A 431 -3.04 -1.13 5.64
C THR A 431 -3.11 -2.48 4.92
N VAL A 432 -1.99 -2.96 4.38
CA VAL A 432 -1.87 -4.34 3.87
C VAL A 432 -2.09 -5.39 4.97
N ILE A 433 -1.52 -5.21 6.17
CA ILE A 433 -1.76 -6.10 7.32
C ILE A 433 -3.25 -6.11 7.69
N ARG A 434 -3.81 -4.92 7.87
CA ARG A 434 -5.21 -4.76 8.32
C ARG A 434 -6.16 -5.43 7.33
N ASP A 435 -5.92 -5.23 6.04
CA ASP A 435 -6.74 -5.82 4.99
C ASP A 435 -6.55 -7.33 4.83
N ALA A 436 -5.32 -7.82 4.93
CA ALA A 436 -5.04 -9.25 4.93
C ALA A 436 -5.75 -9.98 6.10
N LEU A 437 -5.74 -9.40 7.30
CA LEU A 437 -6.46 -9.93 8.46
C LEU A 437 -7.99 -9.91 8.25
N ARG A 438 -8.54 -8.81 7.72
CA ARG A 438 -9.95 -8.71 7.35
C ARG A 438 -10.35 -9.80 6.37
N ARG A 439 -9.59 -9.96 5.27
CA ARG A 439 -9.88 -10.96 4.21
C ARG A 439 -9.76 -12.40 4.72
N LEU A 440 -8.81 -12.71 5.59
CA LEU A 440 -8.73 -14.03 6.26
C LEU A 440 -9.96 -14.30 7.12
N TYR A 441 -10.36 -13.33 7.93
CA TYR A 441 -11.55 -13.44 8.76
C TYR A 441 -12.81 -13.65 7.90
N LEU A 442 -12.97 -12.91 6.81
CA LEU A 442 -14.09 -13.07 5.88
C LEU A 442 -14.13 -14.46 5.24
N ALA A 443 -12.99 -14.97 4.77
CA ALA A 443 -12.91 -16.29 4.18
C ALA A 443 -13.35 -17.37 5.18
N TRP A 444 -12.88 -17.27 6.43
CA TRP A 444 -13.33 -18.16 7.51
C TRP A 444 -14.84 -18.01 7.78
N ARG A 445 -15.34 -16.78 7.79
CA ARG A 445 -16.76 -16.48 8.04
C ARG A 445 -17.71 -16.99 6.98
N ARG A 446 -17.27 -17.03 5.72
CA ARG A 446 -18.01 -17.65 4.61
C ARG A 446 -17.93 -19.18 4.62
N GLY A 447 -17.00 -19.75 5.40
CA GLY A 447 -16.75 -21.19 5.42
C GLY A 447 -15.93 -21.66 4.21
N ASP A 448 -15.11 -20.78 3.65
CA ASP A 448 -14.24 -21.11 2.51
C ASP A 448 -13.30 -22.27 2.89
N ALA A 449 -12.99 -23.12 1.91
CA ALA A 449 -12.13 -24.27 2.13
C ALA A 449 -10.75 -23.85 2.66
N ASP A 450 -10.25 -24.55 3.68
CA ASP A 450 -8.97 -24.29 4.35
C ASP A 450 -8.82 -22.91 5.03
N ALA A 451 -9.84 -22.05 5.02
CA ALA A 451 -9.80 -20.78 5.70
C ALA A 451 -9.70 -20.96 7.24
N LEU A 452 -8.97 -20.06 7.87
CA LEU A 452 -8.81 -20.01 9.33
C LEU A 452 -9.14 -18.62 9.82
N ASN A 453 -9.75 -18.55 11.00
CA ASN A 453 -9.90 -17.30 11.72
C ASN A 453 -8.50 -16.87 12.20
N PRO A 454 -7.99 -15.68 11.82
CA PRO A 454 -6.65 -15.27 12.23
C PRO A 454 -6.59 -14.90 13.72
N PHE A 455 -7.67 -14.34 14.28
CA PHE A 455 -7.63 -13.67 15.57
C PHE A 455 -7.40 -14.55 16.80
N PRO A 456 -7.72 -15.85 16.80
CA PRO A 456 -7.25 -16.75 17.84
C PRO A 456 -5.71 -16.91 17.90
N GLN A 457 -4.97 -16.58 16.83
CA GLN A 457 -3.51 -16.74 16.76
C GLN A 457 -2.72 -15.42 16.67
N VAL A 458 -3.32 -14.31 16.21
CA VAL A 458 -2.65 -13.02 16.23
C VAL A 458 -2.37 -12.59 17.68
N LYS A 459 -1.15 -12.18 17.99
CA LYS A 459 -0.80 -11.59 19.29
C LYS A 459 -0.72 -10.08 19.19
N ASP A 460 0.18 -9.57 18.33
CA ASP A 460 0.44 -8.15 18.19
C ASP A 460 0.25 -7.70 16.74
N VAL A 461 -0.27 -6.49 16.57
CA VAL A 461 -0.37 -5.76 15.31
C VAL A 461 0.24 -4.38 15.52
N ILE A 462 1.48 -4.20 15.06
CA ILE A 462 2.27 -2.99 15.24
C ILE A 462 2.38 -2.25 13.90
N LEU A 463 1.90 -1.01 13.88
CA LEU A 463 1.62 -0.24 12.68
C LEU A 463 2.47 1.02 12.65
N LEU A 464 3.54 1.02 11.86
CA LEU A 464 4.59 2.05 11.86
C LEU A 464 4.37 3.03 10.71
N SER A 465 4.06 4.30 11.00
CA SER A 465 3.80 5.36 10.01
C SER A 465 2.77 4.95 8.93
N GLY A 466 1.68 4.30 9.35
CA GLY A 466 0.66 3.77 8.44
C GLY A 466 -0.48 4.74 8.19
N ALA A 467 -1.00 4.77 6.96
CA ALA A 467 -2.05 5.68 6.51
C ALA A 467 -3.47 5.20 6.86
N ASN A 468 -3.80 5.06 8.14
CA ASN A 468 -5.13 4.61 8.59
C ASN A 468 -6.26 5.59 8.20
N HIS A 469 -5.92 6.88 8.09
CA HIS A 469 -6.81 7.97 7.70
C HIS A 469 -6.19 8.89 6.65
N GLY A 470 -5.58 8.28 5.62
CA GLY A 470 -5.15 8.98 4.42
C GLY A 470 -3.68 9.36 4.37
N VAL A 471 -3.29 9.99 3.27
CA VAL A 471 -1.91 10.42 2.99
C VAL A 471 -1.88 11.83 2.42
N SER A 472 -0.75 12.52 2.57
CA SER A 472 -0.52 13.84 1.97
C SER A 472 -0.58 13.83 0.43
N THR A 473 -0.30 12.68 -0.18
CA THR A 473 -0.33 12.48 -1.63
C THR A 473 -1.69 12.03 -2.15
N GLY A 474 -2.74 12.04 -1.32
CA GLY A 474 -4.11 11.69 -1.73
C GLY A 474 -4.59 12.41 -2.99
N PRO A 475 -4.27 13.71 -3.21
CA PRO A 475 -4.60 14.41 -4.44
C PRO A 475 -4.06 13.78 -5.74
N LEU A 476 -3.07 12.87 -5.66
CA LEU A 476 -2.56 12.13 -6.83
C LEU A 476 -3.51 11.06 -7.35
N CYS A 477 -4.58 10.72 -6.62
CA CYS A 477 -5.52 9.66 -6.96
C CYS A 477 -6.02 9.72 -8.42
N ASN A 478 -6.44 10.89 -8.88
CA ASN A 478 -7.00 11.07 -10.22
C ASN A 478 -5.97 11.48 -11.28
N VAL A 479 -4.69 11.57 -10.91
CA VAL A 479 -3.62 11.99 -11.81
C VAL A 479 -3.04 10.80 -12.56
N PHE A 480 -2.88 9.67 -11.86
CA PHE A 480 -2.23 8.49 -12.42
C PHE A 480 -3.20 7.30 -12.46
N PRO A 481 -3.47 6.70 -13.63
CA PRO A 481 -4.42 5.59 -13.75
C PRO A 481 -3.89 4.24 -13.22
N HIS A 482 -2.59 4.20 -12.87
CA HIS A 482 -1.82 3.01 -12.53
C HIS A 482 -1.58 2.90 -11.01
N MET A 483 -0.85 1.89 -10.52
CA MET A 483 -0.79 1.55 -9.08
C MET A 483 -0.39 2.74 -8.19
N ARG A 484 0.51 3.61 -8.65
CA ARG A 484 0.92 4.85 -7.95
C ARG A 484 -0.25 5.80 -7.62
N GLY A 485 -1.17 6.00 -8.56
CA GLY A 485 -2.34 6.84 -8.33
C GLY A 485 -3.42 6.08 -7.58
N LYS A 486 -3.64 4.81 -7.95
CA LYS A 486 -4.66 3.96 -7.32
C LYS A 486 -4.43 3.75 -5.83
N VAL A 487 -3.19 3.54 -5.40
CA VAL A 487 -2.89 3.46 -3.96
C VAL A 487 -3.25 4.74 -3.21
N CYS A 488 -3.13 5.91 -3.85
CA CYS A 488 -3.56 7.18 -3.26
C CYS A 488 -5.10 7.30 -3.21
N CYS A 489 -5.83 6.71 -4.17
CA CYS A 489 -7.29 6.61 -4.10
C CYS A 489 -7.76 5.70 -2.96
N GLU A 490 -7.06 4.60 -2.76
CA GLU A 490 -7.32 3.64 -1.69
C GLU A 490 -7.10 4.28 -0.32
N MET A 491 -6.01 5.05 -0.15
CA MET A 491 -5.71 5.70 1.13
C MET A 491 -6.54 6.98 1.36
N GLY A 492 -6.73 7.80 0.33
CA GLY A 492 -7.41 9.09 0.43
C GLY A 492 -6.50 10.24 0.86
N ASP A 493 -7.01 11.46 0.79
CA ASP A 493 -6.30 12.67 1.23
C ASP A 493 -6.45 12.87 2.73
N ARG A 494 -5.34 12.96 3.46
CA ARG A 494 -5.37 13.22 4.90
C ARG A 494 -5.96 14.58 5.27
N ALA A 495 -5.78 15.61 4.44
CA ALA A 495 -6.23 16.97 4.77
C ALA A 495 -7.75 17.13 4.66
N ALA A 496 -8.39 16.31 3.82
CA ALA A 496 -9.82 16.29 3.61
C ALA A 496 -10.36 14.86 3.78
N TYR A 497 -9.87 14.16 4.81
CA TYR A 497 -10.10 12.74 4.93
C TYR A 497 -11.59 12.41 5.04
N VAL A 498 -12.01 11.53 4.14
CA VAL A 498 -13.27 10.81 4.19
C VAL A 498 -12.90 9.35 3.95
N GLN A 499 -13.53 8.43 4.68
CA GLN A 499 -13.26 7.02 4.48
C GLN A 499 -13.50 6.63 3.01
N THR A 500 -12.43 6.16 2.39
CA THR A 500 -12.40 5.68 1.00
C THR A 500 -13.14 4.36 0.89
N TYR A 501 -13.39 3.90 -0.34
CA TYR A 501 -13.93 2.55 -0.57
C TYR A 501 -13.07 1.46 0.10
N PHE A 502 -11.75 1.68 0.19
CA PHE A 502 -10.80 0.75 0.78
C PHE A 502 -10.75 0.84 2.32
N HIS A 503 -10.78 2.05 2.91
CA HIS A 503 -10.75 2.21 4.36
C HIS A 503 -12.07 1.87 5.04
N LYS A 504 -13.22 2.03 4.36
CA LYS A 504 -14.55 1.68 4.91
C LYS A 504 -14.62 0.29 5.54
N PRO A 505 -14.26 -0.80 4.85
CA PRO A 505 -14.33 -2.14 5.43
C PRO A 505 -13.29 -2.39 6.54
N LEU A 506 -12.22 -1.58 6.62
CA LEU A 506 -11.14 -1.71 7.61
C LEU A 506 -11.41 -0.93 8.90
N ASN A 507 -11.86 0.31 8.78
CA ASN A 507 -12.08 1.21 9.90
C ASN A 507 -13.47 0.96 10.50
N GLY A 508 -14.47 0.66 9.66
CA GLY A 508 -15.84 0.63 10.15
C GLY A 508 -16.38 2.03 10.47
N PRO A 509 -17.62 2.12 10.98
CA PRO A 509 -18.18 3.39 11.41
C PRO A 509 -17.43 3.89 12.65
N LYS A 510 -16.82 5.09 12.57
CA LYS A 510 -16.03 5.70 13.68
C LYS A 510 -14.95 4.75 14.24
N ASP A 511 -14.17 4.13 13.35
CA ASP A 511 -13.05 3.23 13.70
C ASP A 511 -13.42 1.99 14.53
N LEU A 512 -14.71 1.70 14.68
CA LEU A 512 -15.21 0.58 15.47
C LEU A 512 -14.64 -0.79 15.02
N PHE A 513 -14.24 -0.93 13.76
CA PHE A 513 -13.68 -2.17 13.22
C PHE A 513 -12.15 -2.15 13.13
N ALA A 514 -11.48 -1.08 13.55
CA ALA A 514 -10.06 -0.87 13.31
C ALA A 514 -9.15 -1.79 14.13
N THR A 515 -9.61 -2.30 15.27
CA THR A 515 -8.86 -3.13 16.22
C THR A 515 -9.60 -4.44 16.58
N PRO A 516 -9.88 -5.29 15.58
CA PRO A 516 -10.64 -6.51 15.82
C PRO A 516 -9.94 -7.39 16.86
N CYS A 517 -10.70 -7.85 17.84
CA CYS A 517 -10.25 -8.68 18.96
C CYS A 517 -9.34 -8.00 19.98
N ALA A 518 -9.28 -6.66 20.00
CA ALA A 518 -8.59 -5.94 21.07
C ALA A 518 -9.23 -6.10 22.47
N ASP A 519 -10.52 -6.43 22.53
CA ASP A 519 -11.22 -6.84 23.77
C ASP A 519 -11.24 -8.38 23.95
N GLY A 520 -10.69 -9.12 22.99
CA GLY A 520 -10.76 -10.58 22.96
C GLY A 520 -12.12 -11.18 22.57
N SER A 521 -13.06 -10.39 22.04
CA SER A 521 -14.38 -10.87 21.62
C SER A 521 -14.86 -10.26 20.31
N TYR A 522 -14.79 -8.94 20.16
CA TYR A 522 -15.42 -8.20 19.10
C TYR A 522 -14.55 -8.12 17.84
N ALA A 523 -15.07 -8.56 16.69
CA ALA A 523 -14.45 -8.33 15.40
C ALA A 523 -15.51 -8.04 14.33
N PHE A 524 -15.39 -6.87 13.70
CA PHE A 524 -16.20 -6.48 12.54
C PHE A 524 -17.71 -6.62 12.78
N GLY A 525 -18.23 -5.92 13.80
CA GLY A 525 -19.66 -5.86 14.10
C GLY A 525 -20.20 -7.04 14.92
N ARG A 526 -19.35 -7.95 15.40
CA ARG A 526 -19.79 -9.21 16.04
C ARG A 526 -18.92 -9.59 17.21
N ALA A 527 -19.56 -10.02 18.30
CA ALA A 527 -18.92 -10.59 19.48
C ALA A 527 -18.56 -12.07 19.30
N ASP A 528 -17.75 -12.61 20.20
CA ASP A 528 -17.32 -14.01 20.30
C ASP A 528 -16.55 -14.52 19.07
N GLN A 529 -15.80 -13.64 18.43
CA GLN A 529 -15.06 -13.94 17.21
C GLN A 529 -13.60 -14.34 17.46
N CYS A 530 -13.08 -14.19 18.68
CA CYS A 530 -11.64 -14.25 18.93
C CYS A 530 -11.19 -15.44 19.77
N GLY A 531 -12.13 -16.27 20.24
CA GLY A 531 -11.83 -17.38 21.16
C GLY A 531 -11.25 -16.91 22.51
N GLY A 532 -11.57 -15.68 22.94
CA GLY A 532 -11.02 -15.06 24.13
C GLY A 532 -9.59 -14.52 23.98
N ASN A 533 -9.00 -14.60 22.77
CA ASN A 533 -7.67 -14.08 22.52
C ASN A 533 -7.69 -12.57 22.33
N VAL A 534 -6.95 -11.85 23.19
CA VAL A 534 -6.77 -10.40 23.12
C VAL A 534 -5.62 -10.08 22.17
N VAL A 535 -5.90 -9.30 21.13
CA VAL A 535 -4.91 -8.80 20.18
C VAL A 535 -4.43 -7.41 20.61
N GLN A 536 -3.12 -7.21 20.72
CA GLN A 536 -2.53 -5.91 21.03
C GLN A 536 -2.33 -5.09 19.76
N TYR A 537 -2.85 -3.86 19.74
CA TYR A 537 -2.67 -2.93 18.64
C TYR A 537 -1.80 -1.76 19.08
N THR A 538 -0.80 -1.41 18.26
CA THR A 538 0.03 -0.23 18.47
C THR A 538 0.21 0.50 17.15
N THR A 539 -0.03 1.81 17.14
CA THR A 539 0.42 2.68 16.04
C THR A 539 1.66 3.45 16.51
N VAL A 540 2.60 3.70 15.61
CA VAL A 540 3.83 4.44 15.93
C VAL A 540 4.14 5.40 14.79
N THR A 541 4.14 6.70 15.06
CA THR A 541 4.44 7.75 14.08
C THR A 541 5.30 8.84 14.71
N MET A 542 5.99 9.63 13.89
CA MET A 542 6.72 10.79 14.40
C MET A 542 5.74 11.83 14.91
N VAL A 543 6.09 12.53 15.99
CA VAL A 543 5.33 13.69 16.48
C VAL A 543 5.19 14.72 15.35
N ASP A 544 4.06 15.41 15.21
CA ASP A 544 3.95 16.55 14.28
C ASP A 544 4.55 17.82 14.91
N ILE A 545 5.02 18.78 14.10
CA ILE A 545 5.48 20.07 14.67
C ILE A 545 4.30 21.01 14.89
N ASP A 546 4.47 21.89 15.87
CA ASP A 546 3.50 22.95 16.16
C ASP A 546 3.19 23.77 14.89
N ALA A 547 1.96 24.29 14.82
CA ALA A 547 1.39 25.04 13.70
C ALA A 547 0.91 24.22 12.49
N GLY A 548 0.75 22.90 12.65
CA GLY A 548 0.13 22.03 11.64
C GLY A 548 1.06 21.61 10.51
N ASP A 549 2.36 21.84 10.69
CA ASP A 549 3.39 21.33 9.80
C ASP A 549 3.74 19.89 10.21
N TYR A 550 3.93 19.02 9.23
CA TYR A 550 4.07 17.58 9.47
C TYR A 550 5.52 17.15 9.49
N GLN A 551 5.86 16.21 10.36
CA GLN A 551 7.21 15.66 10.40
C GLN A 551 7.36 14.41 9.57
N ASP A 552 6.32 13.59 9.56
CA ASP A 552 6.15 12.57 8.54
C ASP A 552 5.39 13.19 7.35
N GLU A 553 6.15 13.42 6.27
CA GLU A 553 5.68 14.09 5.05
C GLU A 553 4.50 13.35 4.41
N PHE A 554 4.39 12.03 4.62
CA PHE A 554 3.38 11.20 4.00
C PHE A 554 2.16 11.00 4.90
N VAL A 555 2.40 10.71 6.17
CA VAL A 555 1.37 10.32 7.14
C VAL A 555 1.53 11.17 8.39
N SER A 556 0.51 11.92 8.77
CA SER A 556 0.54 12.73 10.01
C SER A 556 0.26 11.87 11.24
N GLU A 557 0.42 12.44 12.44
CA GLU A 557 -0.09 11.84 13.66
C GLU A 557 -1.59 11.48 13.52
N GLU A 558 -2.39 12.44 13.04
CA GLU A 558 -3.83 12.25 12.79
C GLU A 558 -4.12 11.17 11.76
N ALA A 559 -3.33 11.09 10.69
CA ALA A 559 -3.56 10.09 9.65
C ALA A 559 -3.16 8.68 10.10
N SER A 560 -2.32 8.56 11.12
CA SER A 560 -1.80 7.28 11.59
C SER A 560 -2.52 6.72 12.81
N ARG A 561 -3.06 7.58 13.66
CA ARG A 561 -3.80 7.12 14.84
C ARG A 561 -5.02 6.29 14.46
N ILE A 562 -5.46 5.45 15.39
CA ILE A 562 -6.75 4.76 15.31
C ILE A 562 -7.64 5.30 16.43
N ASP A 563 -8.87 5.72 16.08
CA ASP A 563 -9.81 6.43 16.96
C ASP A 563 -10.65 5.46 17.79
N LEU A 564 -10.00 4.60 18.56
CA LEU A 564 -10.66 3.70 19.51
C LEU A 564 -9.87 3.57 20.81
N ASP A 565 -9.88 4.64 21.60
CA ASP A 565 -9.14 4.77 22.85
C ASP A 565 -9.31 3.57 23.78
N GLY A 566 -8.20 3.08 24.32
CA GLY A 566 -8.16 1.89 25.18
C GLY A 566 -8.11 0.56 24.41
N CYS A 567 -8.37 0.54 23.10
CA CYS A 567 -8.18 -0.64 22.24
C CYS A 567 -6.88 -0.62 21.43
N VAL A 568 -6.21 0.53 21.36
CA VAL A 568 -4.95 0.74 20.64
C VAL A 568 -4.06 1.66 21.45
N ASP A 569 -2.76 1.39 21.43
CA ASP A 569 -1.75 2.32 21.91
C ASP A 569 -1.24 3.17 20.74
N ASN A 570 -1.65 4.43 20.67
CA ASN A 570 -1.17 5.37 19.66
C ASN A 570 0.10 6.06 20.18
N ALA A 571 1.26 5.51 19.82
CA ALA A 571 2.54 5.98 20.31
C ALA A 571 3.20 6.96 19.33
N LEU A 572 3.97 7.89 19.88
CA LEU A 572 4.72 8.88 19.12
C LEU A 572 6.22 8.79 19.40
N ILE A 573 7.02 9.12 18.39
CA ILE A 573 8.48 9.21 18.49
C ILE A 573 8.92 10.67 18.27
N GLY A 574 9.87 11.11 19.09
CA GLY A 574 10.45 12.45 19.02
C GLY A 574 11.13 12.75 17.69
N LEU A 575 11.21 14.03 17.34
CA LEU A 575 11.73 14.50 16.04
C LEU A 575 13.22 14.32 15.88
N GLU A 576 13.92 14.12 16.99
CA GLU A 576 15.33 13.81 17.06
C GLU A 576 15.64 12.34 16.72
N ASP A 577 14.64 11.46 16.75
CA ASP A 577 14.76 10.01 16.56
C ASP A 577 14.27 9.59 15.16
N PHE A 578 15.00 10.01 14.12
CA PHE A 578 14.75 9.64 12.72
C PHE A 578 15.77 8.61 12.20
N ASP A 579 15.58 8.16 10.95
CA ASP A 579 16.56 7.28 10.31
C ASP A 579 17.81 8.04 9.80
N SER A 580 18.92 7.89 10.51
CA SER A 580 20.24 8.43 10.16
C SER A 580 21.14 7.46 9.39
N SER A 581 20.67 6.25 9.06
CA SER A 581 21.51 5.13 8.57
C SER A 581 22.09 5.29 7.15
N GLY A 582 21.70 6.35 6.44
CA GLY A 582 22.04 6.48 5.02
C GLY A 582 21.06 5.75 4.10
N TYR A 583 19.90 5.29 4.59
CA TYR A 583 18.83 4.69 3.78
C TYR A 583 18.10 5.75 2.92
N PHE A 584 18.00 5.54 1.59
CA PHE A 584 17.42 6.47 0.60
C PHE A 584 18.06 7.88 0.50
N PHE A 585 19.34 7.97 0.13
CA PHE A 585 20.06 9.26 0.01
C PHE A 585 20.31 9.74 -1.42
N THR A 586 20.06 8.90 -2.44
CA THR A 586 20.15 9.35 -3.84
C THR A 586 18.96 10.20 -4.29
N GLY A 587 19.23 11.47 -4.65
CA GLY A 587 18.30 12.39 -5.30
C GLY A 587 17.75 13.50 -4.40
N ARG A 588 17.47 13.21 -3.12
CA ARG A 588 17.09 14.16 -2.06
C ARG A 588 17.48 13.60 -0.68
N PRO A 589 18.56 14.07 -0.04
CA PRO A 589 18.97 13.58 1.27
C PRO A 589 17.86 13.71 2.31
N GLY A 590 17.62 12.65 3.09
CA GLY A 590 16.69 12.69 4.21
C GLY A 590 15.20 12.78 3.83
N PHE A 591 14.82 12.56 2.58
CA PHE A 591 13.42 12.63 2.14
C PHE A 591 12.49 11.75 2.98
N LEU A 592 12.94 10.54 3.30
CA LEU A 592 12.15 9.54 4.01
C LEU A 592 12.62 9.32 5.46
N ALA A 593 13.56 10.13 5.96
CA ALA A 593 14.20 9.89 7.26
C ALA A 593 13.21 9.89 8.42
N SER A 594 12.28 10.86 8.43
CA SER A 594 11.23 10.95 9.44
C SER A 594 10.18 9.83 9.27
N HIS A 595 9.74 9.58 8.03
CA HIS A 595 8.76 8.51 7.75
C HIS A 595 9.26 7.11 8.15
N PHE A 596 10.57 6.85 8.01
CA PHE A 596 11.19 5.61 8.50
C PHE A 596 11.62 5.69 9.97
N GLY A 597 11.50 6.85 10.64
CA GLY A 597 11.85 6.99 12.06
C GLY A 597 11.10 5.99 12.94
N SER A 598 9.82 5.74 12.66
CA SER A 598 8.99 4.74 13.35
C SER A 598 9.50 3.30 13.25
N ALA A 599 10.16 2.94 12.14
CA ALA A 599 10.62 1.58 11.88
C ALA A 599 12.13 1.37 12.04
N ARG A 600 12.91 2.44 11.90
CA ARG A 600 14.36 2.36 11.77
C ARG A 600 15.10 3.20 12.79
N SER A 601 14.50 4.18 13.49
CA SER A 601 15.20 4.90 14.57
C SER A 601 15.48 3.99 15.78
N PRO A 602 16.45 4.33 16.65
CA PRO A 602 16.66 3.57 17.89
C PRO A 602 15.40 3.50 18.74
N ALA A 603 14.72 4.63 18.95
CA ALA A 603 13.49 4.72 19.73
C ALA A 603 12.35 3.88 19.13
N GLY A 604 12.16 3.92 17.81
CA GLY A 604 11.14 3.12 17.14
C GLY A 604 11.41 1.63 17.22
N ILE A 605 12.64 1.20 16.99
CA ILE A 605 13.04 -0.21 17.12
C ILE A 605 12.86 -0.68 18.57
N ASP A 606 13.30 0.10 19.54
CA ASP A 606 13.22 -0.26 20.95
C ASP A 606 11.75 -0.36 21.42
N LEU A 607 10.88 0.54 20.94
CA LEU A 607 9.44 0.48 21.19
C LEU A 607 8.80 -0.78 20.57
N VAL A 608 9.12 -1.14 19.33
CA VAL A 608 8.62 -2.38 18.72
C VAL A 608 9.04 -3.60 19.54
N LEU A 609 10.30 -3.65 19.97
CA LEU A 609 10.82 -4.75 20.80
C LEU A 609 10.13 -4.80 22.18
N GLN A 610 9.85 -3.64 22.77
CA GLN A 610 9.09 -3.55 24.02
C GLN A 610 7.69 -4.14 23.84
N LYS A 611 6.94 -3.70 22.81
CA LYS A 611 5.58 -4.17 22.55
C LYS A 611 5.47 -5.66 22.26
N LEU A 612 6.45 -6.24 21.56
CA LEU A 612 6.48 -7.68 21.31
C LEU A 612 6.81 -8.52 22.54
N ALA A 613 7.42 -7.91 23.57
CA ALA A 613 7.80 -8.57 24.82
C ALA A 613 6.69 -8.57 25.87
N ASP A 614 5.79 -7.57 25.82
CA ASP A 614 4.56 -7.50 26.63
C ASP A 614 3.61 -8.67 26.34
#